data_AF-A0A2D6FAU1-F1
#
_entry.id   AF-A0A2D6FAU1-F1
#
_cell.length_a   1.000
_cell.length_b   1.000
_cell.length_c   1.000
_cell.angle_alpha   90.00
_cell.angle_beta   90.00
_cell.angle_gamma   90.00
#
_symmetry.space_group_name_H-M   'P 1'
#
loop_
_entity.id
_entity.type
_entity.pdbx_description
1 polymer ?
#
loop_
_entity_poly.entity_id
_entity_poly.type
_entity_poly.pdbx_seq_one_letter_code
_entity_poly.pdbx_strand_id
1 'polypeptide(L)'
;MGREVIIVFIRYEGYSPFSMTFVDEDQGLVESVESIPGPYSGEQVHSVFIGNDGGLAPGEYTVDVEAPGPWQIRLFQERAIRGQPPEIILAGSGDGGGSWLQLEEGEYTMTTSHTGTSDFTVELFDAKGVPPYQIVKTAGDHEGATNFTVGGGSPGENPQAGIYAKGVLSLGDWSVTITSNGAP
;
A
#
# COMPACT_ATOMS: atom_id res chain seq x y z
N MET A 1 21.21 -7.41 0.11
CA MET A 1 20.19 -8.28 -0.52
C MET A 1 18.93 -8.18 0.32
N GLY A 2 17.73 -8.16 -0.28
CA GLY A 2 16.45 -8.32 0.43
C GLY A 2 15.78 -7.03 0.89
N ARG A 3 15.53 -6.09 -0.01
CA ARG A 3 14.86 -4.83 0.32
C ARG A 3 14.06 -4.38 -0.89
N GLU A 4 12.78 -4.73 -0.87
CA GLU A 4 11.88 -4.72 -2.03
C GLU A 4 10.43 -4.51 -1.60
N VAL A 5 9.54 -4.37 -2.56
CA VAL A 5 8.10 -4.24 -2.36
C VAL A 5 7.41 -5.37 -3.10
N ILE A 6 6.42 -5.96 -2.46
CA ILE A 6 5.52 -6.94 -3.06
C ILE A 6 4.17 -6.25 -3.29
N ILE A 7 3.65 -6.37 -4.51
CA ILE A 7 2.30 -5.92 -4.85
C ILE A 7 1.45 -7.16 -5.09
N VAL A 8 0.32 -7.25 -4.39
CA VAL A 8 -0.62 -8.36 -4.47
C VAL A 8 -1.92 -7.86 -5.08
N PHE A 9 -2.32 -8.48 -6.18
CA PHE A 9 -3.62 -8.25 -6.81
C PHE A 9 -4.49 -9.45 -6.48
N ILE A 10 -5.65 -9.19 -5.89
CA ILE A 10 -6.56 -10.23 -5.45
C ILE A 10 -7.92 -9.97 -6.08
N ARG A 11 -8.49 -11.03 -6.64
CA ARG A 11 -9.88 -11.07 -7.07
C ARG A 11 -10.55 -12.29 -6.48
N TYR A 12 -11.66 -12.09 -5.81
CA TYR A 12 -12.47 -13.13 -5.18
C TYR A 12 -13.94 -12.85 -5.45
N GLU A 13 -14.68 -13.89 -5.84
CA GLU A 13 -16.07 -13.77 -6.32
C GLU A 13 -17.09 -14.44 -5.39
N GLY A 14 -16.67 -14.88 -4.19
CA GLY A 14 -17.55 -15.56 -3.25
C GLY A 14 -18.36 -14.62 -2.35
N TYR A 15 -19.25 -15.20 -1.54
CA TYR A 15 -20.10 -14.49 -0.58
C TYR A 15 -19.62 -14.62 0.87
N SER A 16 -18.76 -15.60 1.15
CA SER A 16 -18.09 -15.79 2.44
C SER A 16 -16.80 -14.97 2.49
N PRO A 17 -16.23 -14.68 3.66
CA PRO A 17 -14.90 -14.08 3.76
C PRO A 17 -13.84 -14.83 2.97
N PHE A 18 -12.86 -14.08 2.48
CA PHE A 18 -11.61 -14.56 1.89
C PHE A 18 -10.46 -14.17 2.82
N SER A 19 -9.48 -15.05 2.95
CA SER A 19 -8.18 -14.69 3.54
C SER A 19 -7.02 -15.17 2.67
N MET A 20 -5.97 -14.35 2.64
CA MET A 20 -4.67 -14.71 2.10
C MET A 20 -3.62 -14.37 3.15
N THR A 21 -2.73 -15.30 3.47
CA THR A 21 -1.68 -15.10 4.47
C THR A 21 -0.33 -15.52 3.94
N PHE A 22 0.68 -14.69 4.17
CA PHE A 22 2.07 -15.08 4.00
C PHE A 22 2.55 -15.85 5.23
N VAL A 23 2.99 -17.08 5.01
CA VAL A 23 3.48 -17.99 6.04
C VAL A 23 4.97 -18.23 5.79
N ASP A 24 5.80 -17.92 6.79
CA ASP A 24 7.24 -18.16 6.72
C ASP A 24 7.60 -19.66 6.90
N GLU A 25 8.88 -19.99 6.71
CA GLU A 25 9.37 -21.36 6.86
C GLU A 25 9.16 -21.95 8.26
N ASP A 26 9.12 -21.11 9.30
CA ASP A 26 8.89 -21.50 10.69
C ASP A 26 7.39 -21.64 11.02
N GLN A 27 6.51 -21.54 10.02
CA GLN A 27 5.04 -21.56 10.13
C GLN A 27 4.49 -20.39 10.96
N GLY A 28 5.26 -19.30 11.08
CA GLY A 28 4.77 -18.03 11.59
C GLY A 28 3.81 -17.41 10.57
N LEU A 29 2.62 -17.01 11.02
CA LEU A 29 1.76 -16.12 10.24
C LEU A 29 2.38 -14.73 10.31
N VAL A 30 2.69 -14.15 9.15
CA VAL A 30 3.48 -12.92 9.09
C VAL A 30 2.63 -11.74 8.66
N GLU A 31 1.85 -11.88 7.59
CA GLU A 31 1.05 -10.79 7.03
C GLU A 31 -0.21 -11.38 6.37
N SER A 32 -1.37 -10.77 6.59
CA SER A 32 -2.66 -11.26 6.08
C SER A 32 -3.46 -10.19 5.37
N VAL A 33 -4.11 -10.57 4.27
CA VAL A 33 -5.18 -9.83 3.62
C VAL A 33 -6.49 -10.53 3.90
N GLU A 34 -7.41 -9.84 4.57
CA GLU A 34 -8.73 -10.36 4.94
C GLU A 34 -9.83 -9.54 4.26
N SER A 35 -10.82 -10.23 3.70
CA SER A 35 -12.02 -9.58 3.16
C SER A 35 -13.19 -9.70 4.13
N ILE A 36 -14.09 -8.71 4.08
CA ILE A 36 -15.44 -8.89 4.61
C ILE A 36 -16.23 -9.90 3.76
N PRO A 37 -17.37 -10.44 4.26
CA PRO A 37 -18.25 -11.28 3.45
C PRO A 37 -18.70 -10.57 2.17
N GLY A 38 -18.43 -11.20 1.02
CA GLY A 38 -18.76 -10.67 -0.30
C GLY A 38 -17.59 -10.76 -1.27
N PRO A 39 -17.80 -10.33 -2.53
CA PRO A 39 -16.71 -10.28 -3.50
C PRO A 39 -15.66 -9.27 -3.07
N TYR A 40 -14.40 -9.56 -3.39
CA TYR A 40 -13.26 -8.71 -3.09
C TYR A 40 -12.41 -8.53 -4.35
N SER A 41 -12.04 -7.29 -4.63
CA SER A 41 -11.11 -6.94 -5.70
C SER A 41 -10.25 -5.81 -5.19
N GLY A 42 -8.99 -6.09 -4.91
CA GLY A 42 -8.10 -5.13 -4.27
C GLY A 42 -6.64 -5.33 -4.67
N GLU A 43 -5.89 -4.26 -4.51
CA GLU A 43 -4.44 -4.26 -4.66
C GLU A 43 -3.80 -3.81 -3.35
N GLN A 44 -2.97 -4.67 -2.76
CA GLN A 44 -2.22 -4.36 -1.54
C GLN A 44 -0.72 -4.35 -1.82
N VAL A 45 -0.01 -3.52 -1.06
CA VAL A 45 1.43 -3.29 -1.19
C VAL A 45 2.08 -3.62 0.14
N HIS A 46 3.14 -4.42 0.13
CA HIS A 46 3.87 -4.80 1.34
C HIS A 46 5.36 -4.52 1.16
N SER A 47 5.98 -3.90 2.17
CA SER A 47 7.43 -3.74 2.23
C SER A 47 8.11 -5.02 2.72
N VAL A 48 9.26 -5.34 2.13
CA VAL A 48 10.10 -6.48 2.53
C VAL A 48 11.43 -5.99 3.06
N PHE A 49 11.72 -6.19 4.35
CA PHE A 49 13.01 -5.84 4.95
C PHE A 49 13.38 -6.64 6.20
N ILE A 50 14.68 -6.69 6.48
CA ILE A 50 15.22 -7.36 7.69
C ILE A 50 14.73 -6.60 8.94
N GLY A 51 14.13 -7.32 9.88
CA GLY A 51 13.56 -6.76 11.11
C GLY A 51 12.17 -6.15 10.93
N ASN A 52 11.43 -6.56 9.89
CA ASN A 52 10.02 -6.24 9.75
C ASN A 52 9.18 -7.09 10.71
N ASP A 53 9.15 -6.71 11.99
CA ASP A 53 8.42 -7.45 13.02
C ASP A 53 6.91 -7.44 12.73
N GLY A 54 6.34 -8.62 12.46
CA GLY A 54 4.93 -8.76 12.08
C GLY A 54 4.63 -8.34 10.64
N GLY A 55 5.64 -8.29 9.77
CA GLY A 55 5.50 -8.07 8.34
C GLY A 55 6.56 -8.83 7.55
N LEU A 56 6.61 -8.65 6.22
CA LEU A 56 7.48 -9.47 5.36
C LEU A 56 8.97 -9.13 5.53
N ALA A 57 9.78 -10.17 5.72
CA ALA A 57 11.23 -10.12 5.71
C ALA A 57 11.79 -10.89 4.50
N PRO A 58 13.08 -10.74 4.13
CA PRO A 58 13.64 -11.53 3.04
C PRO A 58 13.69 -13.02 3.40
N GLY A 59 13.03 -13.86 2.60
CA GLY A 59 12.96 -15.30 2.81
C GLY A 59 12.03 -15.98 1.81
N GLU A 60 11.89 -17.29 1.96
CA GLU A 60 10.86 -18.05 1.24
C GLU A 60 9.56 -18.03 2.05
N TYR A 61 8.44 -17.91 1.34
CA TYR A 61 7.11 -17.86 1.93
C TYR A 61 6.19 -18.80 1.19
N THR A 62 5.30 -19.44 1.93
CA THR A 62 4.09 -20.05 1.37
C THR A 62 2.96 -19.05 1.45
N VAL A 63 2.16 -18.94 0.39
CA VAL A 63 0.91 -18.19 0.41
C VAL A 63 -0.21 -19.15 0.72
N ASP A 64 -0.79 -19.02 1.91
CA ASP A 64 -1.99 -19.75 2.30
C ASP A 64 -3.24 -18.94 1.90
N VAL A 65 -4.25 -19.63 1.40
CA VAL A 65 -5.47 -19.00 0.86
C VAL A 65 -6.68 -19.79 1.31
N GLU A 66 -7.53 -19.15 2.12
CA GLU A 66 -8.82 -19.70 2.51
C GLU A 66 -9.94 -18.97 1.75
N ALA A 67 -10.53 -19.68 0.80
CA ALA A 67 -11.54 -19.12 -0.09
C ALA A 67 -12.57 -20.19 -0.48
N PRO A 68 -13.82 -20.10 0.02
CA PRO A 68 -14.87 -21.05 -0.37
C PRO A 68 -15.31 -20.93 -1.83
N GLY A 69 -15.07 -19.77 -2.45
CA GLY A 69 -15.42 -19.46 -3.84
C GLY A 69 -14.22 -19.28 -4.77
N PRO A 70 -14.46 -18.99 -6.07
CA PRO A 70 -13.40 -18.75 -7.04
C PRO A 70 -12.55 -17.54 -6.65
N TRP A 71 -11.23 -17.70 -6.81
CA TRP A 71 -10.25 -16.66 -6.53
C TRP A 71 -9.15 -16.64 -7.59
N GLN A 72 -8.52 -15.48 -7.72
CA GLN A 72 -7.32 -15.27 -8.51
C GLN A 72 -6.40 -14.32 -7.73
N ILE A 73 -5.15 -14.73 -7.57
CA ILE A 73 -4.10 -13.92 -6.98
C ILE A 73 -2.99 -13.74 -8.00
N ARG A 74 -2.44 -12.53 -8.08
CA ARG A 74 -1.19 -12.25 -8.79
C ARG A 74 -0.26 -11.52 -7.85
N LEU A 75 0.94 -12.05 -7.68
CA LEU A 75 1.99 -11.44 -6.89
C LEU A 75 3.07 -10.90 -7.82
N PHE A 76 3.48 -9.66 -7.55
CA PHE A 76 4.57 -9.00 -8.26
C PHE A 76 5.60 -8.55 -7.25
N GLN A 77 6.81 -9.08 -7.37
CA GLN A 77 7.98 -8.59 -6.66
C GLN A 77 8.70 -7.64 -7.61
N GLU A 78 8.35 -6.37 -7.50
CA GLU A 78 8.83 -5.34 -8.42
C GLU A 78 9.86 -4.45 -7.72
N ARG A 79 11.03 -4.34 -8.36
CA ARG A 79 11.93 -3.22 -8.12
C ARG A 79 11.69 -2.20 -9.23
N ALA A 80 10.77 -1.28 -8.99
CA ALA A 80 10.55 -0.18 -9.92
C ALA A 80 11.82 0.64 -10.12
N ILE A 81 12.16 0.87 -11.39
CA ILE A 81 13.29 1.73 -11.80
C ILE A 81 12.82 3.11 -12.28
N ARG A 82 11.49 3.32 -12.38
CA ARG A 82 10.84 4.57 -12.76
C ARG A 82 9.49 4.69 -12.06
N GLY A 83 9.08 5.91 -11.75
CA GLY A 83 7.74 6.26 -11.30
C GLY A 83 7.20 7.46 -12.09
N GLN A 84 5.90 7.72 -11.96
CA GLN A 84 5.28 8.91 -12.51
C GLN A 84 5.64 10.14 -11.65
N PRO A 85 5.95 11.30 -12.26
CA PRO A 85 6.05 12.54 -11.50
C PRO A 85 4.65 13.01 -11.06
N PRO A 86 4.53 13.78 -9.96
CA PRO A 86 3.31 14.53 -9.63
C PRO A 86 2.97 15.51 -10.78
N GLU A 87 1.72 15.89 -11.07
CA GLU A 87 0.42 15.67 -10.43
C GLU A 87 -0.22 14.32 -10.83
N ILE A 88 -0.48 13.46 -9.84
CA ILE A 88 -1.11 12.15 -10.07
C ILE A 88 -2.44 12.15 -9.34
N ILE A 89 -3.50 11.83 -10.08
CA ILE A 89 -4.85 11.60 -9.56
C ILE A 89 -5.13 10.11 -9.65
N LEU A 90 -5.45 9.50 -8.52
CA LEU A 90 -5.80 8.09 -8.42
C LEU A 90 -7.16 7.98 -7.74
N ALA A 91 -8.01 7.09 -8.23
CA ALA A 91 -9.29 6.78 -7.61
C ALA A 91 -9.57 5.28 -7.69
N GLY A 92 -10.34 4.77 -6.75
CA GLY A 92 -10.66 3.35 -6.67
C GLY A 92 -11.77 3.06 -5.66
N SER A 93 -12.09 1.77 -5.52
CA SER A 93 -13.06 1.26 -4.55
C SER A 93 -12.45 0.03 -3.89
N GLY A 94 -12.56 -0.07 -2.57
CA GLY A 94 -11.82 -1.08 -1.80
C GLY A 94 -10.33 -0.75 -1.71
N ASP A 95 -9.50 -1.75 -1.41
CA ASP A 95 -8.04 -1.56 -1.38
C ASP A 95 -7.49 -1.23 -2.78
N GLY A 96 -6.47 -0.39 -2.83
CA GLY A 96 -5.80 -0.09 -4.10
C GLY A 96 -4.33 0.25 -3.94
N GLY A 97 -3.54 -0.07 -4.96
CA GLY A 97 -2.10 -0.02 -4.82
C GLY A 97 -1.36 0.11 -6.13
N GLY A 98 -0.09 -0.30 -6.12
CA GLY A 98 0.68 -0.64 -7.31
C GLY A 98 1.11 0.49 -8.24
N SER A 99 0.59 1.71 -8.05
CA SER A 99 1.04 2.87 -8.83
C SER A 99 2.37 3.39 -8.32
N TRP A 100 3.38 3.34 -9.17
CA TRP A 100 4.73 3.85 -8.88
C TRP A 100 4.83 5.35 -9.13
N LEU A 101 5.26 6.10 -8.11
CA LEU A 101 5.49 7.53 -8.15
C LEU A 101 6.97 7.85 -7.91
N GLN A 102 7.46 8.91 -8.54
CA GLN A 102 8.79 9.47 -8.32
C GLN A 102 8.62 10.76 -7.51
N LEU A 103 9.20 10.80 -6.31
CA LEU A 103 9.22 11.99 -5.45
C LEU A 103 10.63 12.56 -5.39
N GLU A 104 10.75 13.83 -5.73
CA GLU A 104 11.96 14.62 -5.49
C GLU A 104 11.90 15.30 -4.12
N GLU A 105 13.02 15.79 -3.62
CA GLU A 105 13.02 16.59 -2.39
C GLU A 105 12.12 17.82 -2.54
N GLY A 106 11.30 18.10 -1.52
CA GLY A 106 10.38 19.22 -1.55
C GLY A 106 9.15 19.03 -0.69
N GLU A 107 8.25 20.01 -0.74
CA GLU A 107 6.97 19.99 -0.04
C GLU A 107 5.87 19.46 -0.97
N TYR A 108 4.95 18.68 -0.43
CA TYR A 108 3.85 18.07 -1.17
C TYR A 108 2.53 18.21 -0.41
N THR A 109 1.43 18.31 -1.18
CA THR A 109 0.07 18.19 -0.66
C THR A 109 -0.54 16.90 -1.16
N MET A 110 -1.09 16.09 -0.25
CA MET A 110 -1.96 14.98 -0.57
C MET A 110 -3.41 15.35 -0.26
N THR A 111 -4.24 15.46 -1.29
CA THR A 111 -5.69 15.66 -1.16
C THR A 111 -6.38 14.31 -1.26
N THR A 112 -7.26 14.00 -0.32
CA THR A 112 -7.93 12.71 -0.24
C THR A 112 -9.42 12.84 -0.05
N SER A 113 -10.17 11.92 -0.67
CA SER A 113 -11.57 11.66 -0.35
C SER A 113 -11.79 10.18 -0.08
N HIS A 114 -12.72 9.86 0.81
CA HIS A 114 -13.17 8.50 1.09
C HIS A 114 -14.65 8.51 1.48
N THR A 115 -15.41 7.56 0.95
CA THR A 115 -16.81 7.32 1.33
C THR A 115 -16.93 5.96 1.99
N GLY A 116 -17.51 5.89 3.18
CA GLY A 116 -17.64 4.64 3.91
C GLY A 116 -17.51 4.82 5.41
N THR A 117 -17.79 3.76 6.18
CA THR A 117 -17.68 3.80 7.65
C THR A 117 -16.40 3.15 8.18
N SER A 118 -15.60 2.55 7.29
CA SER A 118 -14.38 1.83 7.65
C SER A 118 -13.20 2.76 7.88
N ASP A 119 -12.11 2.18 8.33
CA ASP A 119 -10.80 2.85 8.28
C ASP A 119 -10.42 3.15 6.82
N PHE A 120 -9.70 4.24 6.65
CA PHE A 120 -9.10 4.70 5.40
C PHE A 120 -7.65 5.10 5.67
N THR A 121 -6.73 4.38 5.05
CA THR A 121 -5.29 4.60 5.22
C THR A 121 -4.63 4.78 3.86
N VAL A 122 -3.76 5.79 3.74
CA VAL A 122 -2.92 6.01 2.54
C VAL A 122 -1.47 6.00 2.96
N GLU A 123 -0.68 5.14 2.31
CA GLU A 123 0.71 4.86 2.64
C GLU A 123 1.63 4.97 1.42
N LEU A 124 2.88 5.34 1.66
CA LEU A 124 3.95 5.36 0.67
C LEU A 124 5.02 4.33 1.01
N PHE A 125 5.18 3.34 0.14
CA PHE A 125 6.14 2.25 0.26
C PHE A 125 7.38 2.58 -0.59
N ASP A 126 8.52 2.85 0.05
CA ASP A 126 9.77 3.09 -0.69
C ASP A 126 10.13 1.82 -1.47
N ALA A 127 10.47 1.95 -2.77
CA ALA A 127 10.89 0.84 -3.63
C ALA A 127 12.11 0.07 -3.08
N LYS A 128 12.84 0.66 -2.13
CA LYS A 128 13.93 0.03 -1.38
C LYS A 128 13.43 -0.84 -0.22
N GLY A 129 12.12 -1.06 -0.06
CA GLY A 129 11.55 -1.86 1.02
C GLY A 129 11.99 -1.38 2.39
N VAL A 130 11.53 -0.21 2.82
CA VAL A 130 11.64 0.23 4.23
C VAL A 130 10.22 0.31 4.81
N PRO A 131 10.04 0.48 6.13
CA PRO A 131 8.70 0.71 6.68
C PRO A 131 7.96 1.79 5.90
N PRO A 132 6.68 1.59 5.57
CA PRO A 132 5.91 2.55 4.81
C PRO A 132 5.71 3.85 5.60
N TYR A 133 5.59 4.95 4.87
CA TYR A 133 5.19 6.23 5.44
C TYR A 133 3.67 6.36 5.38
N GLN A 134 3.03 6.32 6.54
CA GLN A 134 1.58 6.49 6.67
C GLN A 134 1.24 7.99 6.63
N ILE A 135 0.75 8.46 5.48
CA ILE A 135 0.48 9.90 5.24
C ILE A 135 -0.92 10.27 5.73
N VAL A 136 -1.91 9.43 5.48
CA VAL A 136 -3.29 9.63 5.93
C VAL A 136 -3.76 8.39 6.68
N LYS A 137 -4.39 8.61 7.83
CA LYS A 137 -5.13 7.58 8.57
C LYS A 137 -6.32 8.21 9.26
N THR A 138 -7.51 7.79 8.87
CA THR A 138 -8.79 8.27 9.38
C THR A 138 -9.80 7.13 9.36
N ALA A 139 -10.97 7.35 9.93
CA ALA A 139 -12.10 6.44 9.84
C ALA A 139 -13.34 7.20 9.38
N GLY A 140 -14.22 6.51 8.67
CA GLY A 140 -15.47 7.08 8.16
C GLY A 140 -15.29 7.92 6.89
N ASP A 141 -16.35 8.65 6.55
CA ASP A 141 -16.34 9.60 5.44
C ASP A 141 -15.26 10.66 5.67
N HIS A 142 -14.51 10.96 4.63
CA HIS A 142 -13.37 11.86 4.72
C HIS A 142 -13.23 12.69 3.45
N GLU A 143 -12.99 13.99 3.64
CA GLU A 143 -12.37 14.86 2.66
C GLU A 143 -11.31 15.71 3.37
N GLY A 144 -10.12 15.81 2.80
CA GLY A 144 -9.03 16.51 3.45
C GLY A 144 -7.81 16.75 2.56
N ALA A 145 -6.89 17.55 3.08
CA ALA A 145 -5.58 17.79 2.50
C ALA A 145 -4.51 17.71 3.60
N THR A 146 -3.49 16.90 3.37
CA THR A 146 -2.35 16.71 4.27
C THR A 146 -1.08 17.16 3.57
N ASN A 147 -0.33 18.05 4.22
CA ASN A 147 1.00 18.44 3.74
C ASN A 147 2.06 17.47 4.29
N PHE A 148 3.05 17.12 3.47
CA PHE A 148 4.21 16.35 3.88
C PHE A 148 5.47 16.79 3.13
N THR A 149 6.61 16.64 3.80
CA THR A 149 7.93 16.96 3.23
C THR A 149 8.61 15.68 2.74
N VAL A 150 9.21 15.74 1.57
CA VAL A 150 10.14 14.73 1.05
C VAL A 150 11.56 15.26 1.21
N GLY A 151 12.41 14.50 1.89
CA GLY A 151 13.75 14.89 2.28
C GLY A 151 13.81 15.53 3.67
N GLY A 152 15.03 15.77 4.13
CA GLY A 152 15.28 16.23 5.49
C GLY A 152 14.83 15.23 6.58
N GLY A 153 14.97 15.64 7.84
CA GLY A 153 14.62 14.82 8.99
C GLY A 153 15.58 13.66 9.27
N SER A 154 15.35 12.97 10.38
CA SER A 154 16.00 11.70 10.70
C SER A 154 15.44 10.58 9.81
N PRO A 155 16.20 9.50 9.56
CA PRO A 155 15.69 8.33 8.84
C PRO A 155 14.38 7.80 9.48
N GLY A 156 13.33 7.69 8.67
CA GLY A 156 12.00 7.23 9.11
C GLY A 156 11.03 8.34 9.54
N GLU A 157 11.48 9.59 9.69
CA GLU A 157 10.57 10.72 9.97
C GLU A 157 9.84 11.17 8.70
N ASN A 158 10.60 11.38 7.62
CA ASN A 158 10.08 11.86 6.34
C ASN A 158 10.41 10.87 5.22
N PRO A 159 9.53 10.73 4.21
CA PRO A 159 9.91 10.15 2.92
C PRO A 159 11.17 10.84 2.40
N GLN A 160 12.10 10.08 1.84
CA GLN A 160 13.29 10.63 1.16
C GLN A 160 13.07 10.68 -0.36
N ALA A 161 13.85 11.44 -1.11
CA ALA A 161 13.72 11.43 -2.57
C ALA A 161 13.92 10.00 -3.13
N GLY A 162 13.03 9.58 -4.02
CA GLY A 162 13.01 8.22 -4.53
C GLY A 162 11.70 7.79 -5.19
N ILE A 163 11.64 6.49 -5.49
CA ILE A 163 10.47 5.83 -6.10
C ILE A 163 9.66 5.20 -4.98
N TYR A 164 8.35 5.43 -5.00
CA TYR A 164 7.40 4.87 -4.04
C TYR A 164 6.26 4.15 -4.75
N ALA A 165 5.80 3.04 -4.18
CA ALA A 165 4.47 2.53 -4.46
C ALA A 165 3.49 3.18 -3.47
N LYS A 166 2.34 3.63 -3.95
CA LYS A 166 1.25 4.07 -3.07
C LYS A 166 0.36 2.87 -2.73
N GLY A 167 0.04 2.68 -1.47
CA GLY A 167 -1.01 1.76 -1.01
C GLY A 167 -2.17 2.52 -0.38
N VAL A 168 -3.38 2.02 -0.57
CA VAL A 168 -4.63 2.50 0.01
C VAL A 168 -5.35 1.29 0.61
N LEU A 169 -5.65 1.37 1.90
CA LEU A 169 -6.51 0.41 2.59
C LEU A 169 -7.87 1.05 2.82
N SER A 170 -8.92 0.42 2.30
CA SER A 170 -10.29 0.97 2.28
C SER A 170 -11.32 -0.13 2.01
N LEU A 171 -12.54 0.02 2.55
CA LEU A 171 -13.71 -0.76 2.12
C LEU A 171 -14.69 0.07 1.27
N GLY A 172 -14.37 1.34 1.04
CA GLY A 172 -15.19 2.31 0.34
C GLY A 172 -14.54 2.90 -0.90
N ASP A 173 -15.23 3.83 -1.55
CA ASP A 173 -14.69 4.57 -2.70
C ASP A 173 -13.72 5.64 -2.19
N TRP A 174 -12.66 5.88 -2.93
CA TRP A 174 -11.65 6.88 -2.56
C TRP A 174 -11.05 7.58 -3.76
N SER A 175 -10.52 8.78 -3.51
CA SER A 175 -9.61 9.47 -4.41
C SER A 175 -8.39 10.00 -3.65
N VAL A 176 -7.23 9.99 -4.30
CA VAL A 176 -5.98 10.52 -3.79
C VAL A 176 -5.31 11.32 -4.90
N THR A 177 -5.02 12.58 -4.62
CA THR A 177 -4.26 13.47 -5.50
C THR A 177 -3.00 13.92 -4.77
N ILE A 178 -1.84 13.78 -5.41
CA ILE A 178 -0.56 14.28 -4.87
C ILE A 178 -0.04 15.38 -5.77
N THR A 179 0.21 16.55 -5.18
CA THR A 179 0.80 17.72 -5.85
C THR A 179 2.05 18.19 -5.13
N SER A 180 3.01 18.74 -5.86
CA SER A 180 4.18 19.41 -5.26
C SER A 180 3.84 20.88 -4.94
N ASN A 181 4.28 21.36 -3.78
CA ASN A 181 4.02 22.70 -3.23
C ASN A 181 5.13 23.73 -3.56
N GLY A 182 6.23 23.33 -4.20
CA GLY A 182 7.17 24.26 -4.84
C GLY A 182 8.52 23.63 -5.24
N ALA A 183 9.22 24.06 -6.31
CA ALA A 183 8.94 24.95 -7.45
C ALA A 183 10.19 24.91 -8.40
N PRO A 184 10.16 25.31 -9.69
CA PRO A 184 9.13 26.01 -10.46
C PRO A 184 8.28 25.14 -11.39
#